data_AF-A0A919LKN1-F1
#
_entry.id   AF-A0A919LKN1-F1
#
_cell.length_a   1.000
_cell.length_b   1.000
_cell.length_c   1.000
_cell.angle_alpha   90.00
_cell.angle_beta   90.00
_cell.angle_gamma   90.00
#
_symmetry.space_group_name_H-M   'P 1'
#
loop_
_entity.id
_entity.type
_entity.pdbx_description
1 polymer ?
#
loop_
_entity_poly.entity_id
_entity_poly.type
_entity_poly.pdbx_seq_one_letter_code
_entity_poly.pdbx_strand_id
1 'polypeptide(L)'
;MDKPLRLKLKKCYHLARPAHVVNACFIAVLFFSTLLIWREINVLEEAYVANQRNNLANVAHEMDGLLQFNIDRMMFFRHGMQAALEQPLDIDVLRKASQRYLSQRHQQAAGGATNRRTLPVFGISGSVAGHNPILLVDDPLAADELMATLELGYLLNLTQHDRDFAERMQYISRSGFFTSTLPLRDESQVITHYSQALSAPWFTRQTQRNNPGRGVIWQTFPDDDPQLEEQVVTASIPLDFAGYWRGVLAMDFSVSEIKAFLVSAMQGGQEGEYQLYDSHLNLLASSTPGNVLTLLSPREQELLSRAFVHDNRGRAASADALYQLGQTAQF
;
A
#
# COMPACT_ATOMS: atom_id res chain seq x y z
N MET A 1 -37.37 75.62 45.54
CA MET A 1 -37.61 74.18 45.77
C MET A 1 -36.47 73.40 45.13
N ASP A 2 -35.31 73.21 45.78
CA ASP A 2 -34.15 72.53 45.13
C ASP A 2 -33.29 71.74 46.13
N LYS A 3 -33.93 70.87 46.92
CA LYS A 3 -33.23 69.98 47.86
C LYS A 3 -33.18 68.47 47.53
N PRO A 4 -33.75 67.91 46.43
CA PRO A 4 -33.63 66.46 46.21
C PRO A 4 -32.41 66.03 45.36
N LEU A 5 -31.72 66.94 44.65
CA LEU A 5 -30.66 66.57 43.70
C LEU A 5 -29.27 66.39 44.34
N ARG A 6 -28.94 67.11 45.41
CA ARG A 6 -27.60 67.03 46.05
C ARG A 6 -27.38 65.75 46.89
N LEU A 7 -28.44 65.06 47.29
CA LEU A 7 -28.34 63.83 48.09
C LEU A 7 -28.14 62.56 47.25
N LYS A 8 -28.52 62.56 45.97
CA LYS A 8 -28.22 61.43 45.06
C LYS A 8 -26.77 61.41 44.59
N LEU A 9 -26.16 62.58 44.33
CA LEU A 9 -24.73 62.63 43.93
C LEU A 9 -23.78 62.18 45.04
N LYS A 10 -24.07 62.48 46.31
CA LYS A 10 -23.21 62.08 47.44
C LYS A 10 -23.24 60.57 47.74
N LYS A 11 -24.30 59.85 47.33
CA LYS A 11 -24.37 58.40 47.48
C LYS A 11 -23.51 57.66 46.44
N CYS A 12 -23.23 58.25 45.29
CA CYS A 12 -22.35 57.65 44.28
C CYS A 12 -20.86 57.76 44.64
N TYR A 13 -20.45 58.79 45.38
CA TYR A 13 -19.03 58.98 45.75
C TYR A 13 -18.58 58.16 46.97
N HIS A 14 -19.51 57.61 47.77
CA HIS A 14 -19.17 56.79 48.93
C HIS A 14 -19.00 55.29 48.63
N LEU A 15 -19.29 54.85 47.40
CA LEU A 15 -19.01 53.48 46.93
C LEU A 15 -17.60 53.30 46.36
N ALA A 16 -16.87 54.40 46.12
CA ALA A 16 -15.49 54.38 45.64
C ALA A 16 -14.50 54.51 46.81
N ARG A 17 -14.46 53.51 47.71
CA ARG A 17 -13.24 53.32 48.51
C ARG A 17 -12.11 52.96 47.52
N PRO A 18 -10.93 53.60 47.57
CA PRO A 18 -9.82 53.30 46.68
C PRO A 18 -9.51 51.79 46.60
N ALA A 19 -9.67 51.08 47.73
CA ALA A 19 -9.52 49.62 47.81
C ALA A 19 -10.49 48.82 46.91
N HIS A 20 -11.74 49.25 46.73
CA HIS A 20 -12.69 48.57 45.84
C HIS A 20 -12.38 48.82 44.36
N VAL A 21 -11.88 50.02 44.03
CA VAL A 21 -11.44 50.34 42.66
C VAL A 21 -10.23 49.50 42.27
N VAL A 22 -9.27 49.35 43.19
CA VAL A 22 -8.08 48.49 42.99
C VAL A 22 -8.49 47.01 42.85
N ASN A 23 -9.36 46.50 43.74
CA ASN A 23 -9.84 45.11 43.64
C ASN A 23 -10.63 44.85 42.35
N ALA A 24 -11.48 45.79 41.93
CA ALA A 24 -12.24 45.65 40.67
C ALA A 24 -11.30 45.65 39.45
N CYS A 25 -10.28 46.51 39.44
CA CYS A 25 -9.27 46.51 38.39
C CYS A 25 -8.46 45.20 38.37
N PHE A 26 -8.10 44.67 39.54
CA PHE A 26 -7.39 43.40 39.65
C PHE A 26 -8.23 42.22 39.14
N ILE A 27 -9.52 42.16 39.51
CA ILE A 27 -10.45 41.12 39.01
C ILE A 27 -10.61 41.24 37.49
N ALA A 28 -10.75 42.45 36.96
CA ALA A 28 -10.86 42.67 35.52
C ALA A 28 -9.61 42.18 34.79
N VAL A 29 -8.40 42.53 35.27
CA VAL A 29 -7.13 42.07 34.68
C VAL A 29 -7.01 40.55 34.75
N LEU A 30 -7.37 39.94 35.87
CA LEU A 30 -7.32 38.49 36.03
C LEU A 30 -8.28 37.80 35.05
N PHE A 31 -9.51 38.31 34.92
CA PHE A 31 -10.49 37.78 33.97
C PHE A 31 -10.02 37.88 32.51
N PHE A 32 -9.51 39.05 32.10
CA PHE A 32 -8.97 39.23 30.75
C PHE A 32 -7.73 38.37 30.50
N SER A 33 -6.85 38.20 31.49
CA SER A 33 -5.68 37.32 31.38
C SER A 33 -6.10 35.86 31.17
N THR A 34 -7.06 35.35 31.95
CA THR A 34 -7.58 33.99 31.79
C THR A 34 -8.24 33.79 30.41
N LEU A 35 -9.01 34.78 29.93
CA LEU A 35 -9.60 34.71 28.58
C LEU A 35 -8.56 34.73 27.47
N LEU A 36 -7.48 35.52 27.62
CA LEU A 36 -6.39 35.55 26.65
C LEU A 36 -5.62 34.23 26.62
N ILE A 37 -5.29 33.66 27.79
CA ILE A 37 -4.62 32.36 27.90
C ILE A 37 -5.52 31.25 27.31
N TRP A 38 -6.82 31.25 27.63
CA TRP A 38 -7.76 30.29 27.06
C TRP A 38 -7.80 30.37 25.53
N ARG A 39 -7.88 31.59 24.99
CA ARG A 39 -7.88 31.82 23.54
C ARG A 39 -6.57 31.34 22.90
N GLU A 40 -5.43 31.63 23.52
CA GLU A 40 -4.12 31.21 23.02
C GLU A 40 -4.01 29.69 22.99
N ILE A 41 -4.46 28.99 24.04
CA ILE A 41 -4.50 27.52 24.08
C ILE A 41 -5.38 26.96 22.96
N ASN A 42 -6.60 27.48 22.78
CA ASN A 42 -7.49 27.01 21.71
C ASN A 42 -6.87 27.22 20.31
N VAL A 43 -6.22 28.36 20.07
CA VAL A 43 -5.56 28.63 18.78
C VAL A 43 -4.34 27.73 18.58
N LEU A 44 -3.58 27.44 19.62
CA LEU A 44 -2.43 26.53 19.56
C LEU A 44 -2.88 25.09 19.29
N GLU A 45 -3.96 24.64 19.92
CA GLU A 45 -4.54 23.32 19.69
C GLU A 45 -5.05 23.19 18.24
N GLU A 46 -5.80 24.17 17.75
CA GLU A 46 -6.26 24.19 16.36
C GLU A 46 -5.09 24.19 15.37
N ALA A 47 -4.05 25.00 15.61
CA ALA A 47 -2.86 25.05 14.78
C ALA A 47 -2.07 23.73 14.83
N TYR A 48 -1.96 23.10 16.01
CA TYR A 48 -1.31 21.81 16.20
C TYR A 48 -2.04 20.71 15.43
N VAL A 49 -3.36 20.60 15.60
CA VAL A 49 -4.19 19.62 14.90
C VAL A 49 -4.13 19.84 13.38
N ALA A 50 -4.21 21.09 12.92
CA ALA A 50 -4.10 21.41 11.49
C ALA A 50 -2.74 21.02 10.92
N ASN A 51 -1.65 21.23 11.67
CA ASN A 51 -0.30 20.86 11.25
C ASN A 51 -0.15 19.33 11.16
N GLN A 52 -0.64 18.59 12.16
CA GLN A 52 -0.62 17.12 12.15
C GLN A 52 -1.43 16.55 10.97
N ARG A 53 -2.60 17.12 10.68
CA ARG A 53 -3.42 16.73 9.52
C ARG A 53 -2.71 16.99 8.19
N ASN A 54 -2.10 18.16 8.04
CA ASN A 54 -1.38 18.52 6.82
C ASN A 54 -0.19 17.58 6.61
N ASN A 55 0.58 17.30 7.65
CA ASN A 55 1.70 16.37 7.58
C ASN A 55 1.24 14.95 7.23
N LEU A 56 0.21 14.43 7.90
CA LEU A 56 -0.34 13.12 7.57
C LEU A 56 -0.87 13.06 6.13
N ALA A 57 -1.52 14.12 5.65
CA ALA A 57 -1.98 14.22 4.27
C ALA A 57 -0.81 14.20 3.26
N ASN A 58 0.31 14.87 3.58
CA ASN A 58 1.50 14.86 2.74
C ASN A 58 2.15 13.47 2.70
N VAL A 59 2.32 12.82 3.86
CA VAL A 59 2.89 11.46 3.95
C VAL A 59 2.01 10.45 3.20
N ALA A 60 0.68 10.57 3.37
CA ALA A 60 -0.28 9.77 2.62
C ALA A 60 -0.18 9.98 1.11
N HIS A 61 -0.04 11.23 0.68
CA HIS A 61 0.06 11.57 -0.74
C HIS A 61 1.35 11.04 -1.37
N GLU A 62 2.48 11.12 -0.66
CA GLU A 62 3.75 10.58 -1.11
C GLU A 62 3.72 9.05 -1.20
N MET A 63 3.16 8.38 -0.18
CA MET A 63 2.95 6.93 -0.20
C MET A 63 2.04 6.51 -1.38
N ASP A 64 0.92 7.19 -1.59
CA ASP A 64 0.01 6.93 -2.69
C ASP A 64 0.71 7.10 -4.05
N GLY A 65 1.52 8.16 -4.21
CA GLY A 65 2.32 8.38 -5.41
C GLY A 65 3.29 7.24 -5.71
N LEU A 66 3.98 6.73 -4.69
CA LEU A 66 4.93 5.62 -4.81
C LEU A 66 4.22 4.29 -5.13
N LEU A 67 3.07 4.02 -4.50
CA LEU A 67 2.27 2.83 -4.80
C LEU A 67 1.69 2.91 -6.22
N GLN A 68 1.12 4.05 -6.61
CA GLN A 68 0.56 4.27 -7.94
C GLN A 68 1.64 4.11 -9.02
N PHE A 69 2.84 4.67 -8.81
CA PHE A 69 3.97 4.49 -9.72
C PHE A 69 4.31 3.01 -9.94
N ASN A 70 4.36 2.22 -8.86
CA ASN A 70 4.64 0.78 -8.95
C ASN A 70 3.53 0.00 -9.65
N ILE A 71 2.26 0.36 -9.42
CA ILE A 71 1.12 -0.21 -10.14
C ILE A 71 1.18 0.12 -11.63
N ASP A 72 1.44 1.37 -11.99
CA ASP A 72 1.59 1.80 -13.38
C ASP A 72 2.74 1.06 -14.07
N ARG A 73 3.84 0.83 -13.35
CA ARG A 73 4.96 0.01 -13.82
C ARG A 73 4.55 -1.44 -14.09
N MET A 74 3.78 -2.05 -13.18
CA MET A 74 3.27 -3.41 -13.37
C MET A 74 2.32 -3.49 -14.58
N MET A 75 1.45 -2.49 -14.75
CA MET A 75 0.54 -2.38 -15.90
C MET A 75 1.30 -2.21 -17.21
N PHE A 76 2.37 -1.39 -17.21
CA PHE A 76 3.27 -1.24 -18.35
C PHE A 76 3.87 -2.59 -18.77
N PHE A 77 4.39 -3.37 -17.83
CA PHE A 77 4.93 -4.70 -18.14
C PHE A 77 3.89 -5.67 -18.67
N ARG A 78 2.68 -5.68 -18.11
CA ARG A 78 1.58 -6.50 -18.63
C ARG A 78 1.23 -6.11 -20.06
N HIS A 79 1.07 -4.82 -20.37
CA HIS A 79 0.79 -4.37 -21.73
C HIS A 79 1.95 -4.71 -22.68
N GLY A 80 3.20 -4.59 -22.22
CA GLY A 80 4.37 -5.02 -22.97
C GLY A 80 4.33 -6.52 -23.31
N MET A 81 3.97 -7.37 -22.35
CA MET A 81 3.79 -8.81 -22.60
C MET A 81 2.65 -9.10 -23.57
N GLN A 82 1.52 -8.40 -23.46
CA GLN A 82 0.40 -8.55 -24.39
C GLN A 82 0.81 -8.17 -25.82
N ALA A 83 1.53 -7.06 -25.98
CA ALA A 83 2.07 -6.64 -27.26
C ALA A 83 3.08 -7.66 -27.83
N ALA A 84 3.96 -8.21 -26.99
CA ALA A 84 4.92 -9.25 -27.39
C ALA A 84 4.23 -10.57 -27.79
N LEU A 85 3.09 -10.89 -27.20
CA LEU A 85 2.25 -12.02 -27.60
C LEU A 85 1.53 -11.77 -28.93
N GLU A 86 1.08 -10.54 -29.17
CA GLU A 86 0.42 -10.10 -30.40
C GLU A 86 1.39 -10.06 -31.59
N GLN A 87 2.59 -9.53 -31.36
CA GLN A 87 3.66 -9.37 -32.34
C GLN A 87 4.99 -9.85 -31.74
N PRO A 88 5.24 -11.17 -31.78
CA PRO A 88 6.48 -11.75 -31.28
C PRO A 88 7.70 -11.12 -31.98
N LEU A 89 8.69 -10.62 -31.21
CA LEU A 89 9.91 -10.09 -31.82
C LEU A 89 10.65 -11.22 -32.54
N ASP A 90 10.86 -11.11 -33.85
CA ASP A 90 11.62 -12.09 -34.63
C ASP A 90 13.14 -11.93 -34.40
N ILE A 91 13.57 -12.19 -33.17
CA ILE A 91 14.97 -12.20 -32.76
C ILE A 91 15.42 -13.66 -32.71
N ASP A 92 16.30 -14.05 -33.63
CA ASP A 92 16.88 -15.40 -33.73
C ASP A 92 17.40 -15.94 -32.39
N VAL A 93 17.96 -15.08 -31.54
CA VAL A 93 18.52 -15.45 -30.23
C VAL A 93 17.42 -15.90 -29.26
N LEU A 94 16.31 -15.16 -29.19
CA LEU A 94 15.18 -15.49 -28.32
C LEU A 94 14.45 -16.74 -28.82
N ARG A 95 14.25 -16.85 -30.14
CA ARG A 95 13.66 -18.05 -30.77
C ARG A 95 14.51 -19.31 -30.54
N LYS A 96 15.84 -19.22 -30.64
CA LYS A 96 16.72 -20.35 -30.30
C LYS A 96 16.68 -20.68 -28.81
N ALA A 97 16.55 -19.68 -27.94
CA ALA A 97 16.44 -19.89 -26.50
C ALA A 97 15.12 -20.58 -26.13
N SER A 98 13.99 -20.15 -26.69
CA SER A 98 12.68 -20.76 -26.47
C SER A 98 12.62 -22.20 -26.98
N GLN A 99 13.13 -22.47 -28.18
CA GLN A 99 13.19 -23.83 -28.75
C GLN A 99 14.05 -24.80 -27.92
N ARG A 100 15.21 -24.34 -27.42
CA ARG A 100 16.06 -25.14 -26.53
C ARG A 100 15.34 -25.49 -25.23
N TYR A 101 14.67 -24.51 -24.63
CA TYR A 101 13.93 -24.70 -23.40
C TYR A 101 12.77 -25.69 -23.58
N LEU A 102 11.94 -25.55 -24.62
CA LEU A 102 10.82 -26.45 -24.87
C LEU A 102 11.28 -27.91 -25.08
N SER A 103 12.45 -28.07 -25.69
CA SER A 103 13.10 -29.38 -25.90
C SER A 103 13.62 -29.97 -24.59
N GLN A 104 14.20 -29.16 -23.70
CA GLN A 104 14.71 -29.58 -22.38
C GLN A 104 13.61 -29.84 -21.35
N ARG A 105 12.47 -29.14 -21.45
CA ARG A 105 11.29 -29.29 -20.58
C ARG A 105 10.74 -30.73 -20.53
N HIS A 106 10.88 -31.46 -21.63
CA HIS A 106 10.47 -32.87 -21.71
C HIS A 106 11.47 -33.83 -21.05
N GLN A 107 12.72 -33.39 -20.85
CA GLN A 107 13.82 -34.23 -20.38
C GLN A 107 14.22 -33.97 -18.92
N GLN A 108 13.97 -32.78 -18.38
CA GLN A 108 14.36 -32.39 -17.01
C GLN A 108 13.19 -31.81 -16.22
N ALA A 109 13.16 -32.11 -14.91
CA ALA A 109 12.07 -31.76 -13.97
C ALA A 109 11.98 -30.25 -13.69
N ALA A 110 13.14 -29.57 -13.66
CA ALA A 110 13.27 -28.12 -13.53
C ALA A 110 14.48 -27.65 -14.33
N GLY A 111 14.33 -26.58 -15.11
CA GLY A 111 15.41 -26.06 -15.96
C GLY A 111 15.22 -24.59 -16.27
N GLY A 112 16.31 -23.82 -16.22
CA GLY A 112 16.33 -22.38 -16.47
C GLY A 112 16.77 -22.05 -17.89
N ALA A 113 15.94 -21.34 -18.66
CA ALA A 113 16.43 -20.65 -19.87
C ALA A 113 17.16 -19.38 -19.42
N THR A 114 18.49 -19.43 -19.37
CA THR A 114 19.32 -18.30 -18.95
C THR A 114 20.02 -17.69 -20.14
N ASN A 115 19.81 -16.41 -20.39
CA ASN A 115 20.65 -15.59 -21.26
C ASN A 115 21.37 -14.56 -20.39
N ARG A 116 22.61 -14.17 -20.74
CA ARG A 116 23.43 -13.23 -19.95
C ARG A 116 22.78 -11.84 -19.74
N ARG A 117 21.71 -11.53 -20.47
CA ARG A 117 21.03 -10.22 -20.45
C ARG A 117 19.58 -10.27 -19.95
N THR A 118 19.01 -11.46 -19.76
CA THR A 118 17.60 -11.61 -19.34
C THR A 118 17.54 -12.31 -17.99
N LEU A 119 16.48 -12.07 -17.24
CA LEU A 119 16.18 -12.91 -16.07
C LEU A 119 16.07 -14.38 -16.47
N PRO A 120 16.45 -15.32 -15.58
CA PRO A 120 16.22 -16.73 -15.82
C PRO A 120 14.72 -17.02 -15.91
N VAL A 121 14.34 -17.87 -16.86
CA VAL A 121 12.98 -18.42 -16.93
C VAL A 121 13.03 -19.86 -16.46
N PHE A 122 12.36 -20.14 -15.35
CA PHE A 122 12.33 -21.46 -14.74
C PHE A 122 11.13 -22.26 -15.24
N GLY A 123 11.39 -23.47 -15.71
CA GLY A 123 10.34 -24.43 -16.06
C GLY A 123 10.06 -25.44 -14.99
N ILE A 124 8.83 -25.94 -14.98
CA ILE A 124 8.47 -27.19 -14.33
C ILE A 124 8.10 -28.23 -15.40
N SER A 125 8.48 -29.48 -15.18
CA SER A 125 8.15 -30.58 -16.10
C SER A 125 6.65 -30.91 -16.07
N GLY A 126 6.15 -31.42 -17.21
CA GLY A 126 4.74 -31.77 -17.41
C GLY A 126 4.20 -32.82 -16.43
N SER A 127 5.07 -33.68 -15.88
CA SER A 127 4.69 -34.70 -14.89
C SER A 127 4.28 -34.12 -13.53
N VAL A 128 4.87 -32.99 -13.13
CA VAL A 128 4.53 -32.24 -11.90
C VAL A 128 3.32 -31.33 -12.15
N ALA A 129 3.18 -30.80 -13.38
CA ALA A 129 2.08 -29.94 -13.79
C ALA A 129 0.73 -30.69 -13.96
N GLY A 130 0.75 -31.96 -14.34
CA GLY A 130 -0.46 -32.70 -14.76
C GLY A 130 -1.57 -32.87 -13.70
N HIS A 131 -1.34 -32.50 -12.44
CA HIS A 131 -2.31 -32.68 -11.35
C HIS A 131 -3.08 -31.41 -10.98
N ASN A 132 -2.76 -30.24 -11.56
CA ASN A 132 -3.44 -28.98 -11.20
C ASN A 132 -4.38 -28.50 -12.32
N PRO A 133 -5.70 -28.39 -12.07
CA PRO A 133 -6.69 -28.01 -13.09
C PRO A 133 -6.53 -26.56 -13.57
N ILE A 134 -5.76 -25.74 -12.85
CA ILE A 134 -5.47 -24.37 -13.28
C ILE A 134 -4.42 -24.35 -14.40
N LEU A 135 -3.62 -25.39 -14.61
CA LEU A 135 -2.56 -25.35 -15.63
C LEU A 135 -3.10 -25.60 -17.05
N LEU A 136 -2.43 -24.99 -18.02
CA LEU A 136 -2.69 -25.18 -19.44
C LEU A 136 -1.79 -26.31 -19.94
N VAL A 137 -2.37 -27.49 -20.10
CA VAL A 137 -1.68 -28.66 -20.66
C VAL A 137 -1.68 -28.52 -22.18
N ASP A 138 -0.51 -28.73 -22.81
CA ASP A 138 -0.31 -28.70 -24.26
C ASP A 138 -0.79 -27.40 -24.95
N ASP A 139 -0.50 -26.24 -24.35
CA ASP A 139 -0.86 -24.93 -24.92
C ASP A 139 -0.06 -24.63 -26.21
N PRO A 140 -0.72 -24.46 -27.38
CA PRO A 140 -0.05 -24.12 -28.63
C PRO A 140 0.67 -22.77 -28.59
N LEU A 141 0.25 -21.86 -27.70
CA LEU A 141 0.81 -20.52 -27.54
C LEU A 141 1.87 -20.45 -26.43
N ALA A 142 2.25 -21.58 -25.83
CA ALA A 142 3.29 -21.63 -24.80
C ALA A 142 4.66 -21.15 -25.33
N ALA A 143 4.95 -21.38 -26.61
CA ALA A 143 6.20 -20.93 -27.23
C ALA A 143 6.26 -19.40 -27.34
N ASP A 144 5.16 -18.78 -27.77
CA ASP A 144 5.04 -17.33 -27.91
C ASP A 144 5.04 -16.67 -26.53
N GLU A 145 4.34 -17.25 -25.56
CA GLU A 145 4.32 -16.78 -24.18
C GLU A 145 5.70 -16.86 -23.52
N LEU A 146 6.44 -17.94 -23.76
CA LEU A 146 7.81 -18.06 -23.29
C LEU A 146 8.71 -16.98 -23.90
N MET A 147 8.53 -16.68 -25.17
CA MET A 147 9.29 -15.62 -25.84
C MET A 147 8.96 -14.24 -25.26
N ALA A 148 7.68 -13.92 -25.11
CA ALA A 148 7.22 -12.71 -24.42
C ALA A 148 7.75 -12.63 -22.98
N THR A 149 7.88 -13.75 -22.29
CA THR A 149 8.46 -13.82 -20.94
C THR A 149 9.96 -13.55 -20.93
N LEU A 150 10.70 -13.98 -21.95
CA LEU A 150 12.12 -13.64 -22.09
C LEU A 150 12.31 -12.15 -22.38
N GLU A 151 11.42 -11.53 -23.18
CA GLU A 151 11.40 -10.09 -23.42
C GLU A 151 11.08 -9.31 -22.15
N LEU A 152 10.06 -9.74 -21.40
CA LEU A 152 9.79 -9.21 -20.07
C LEU A 152 11.04 -9.33 -19.18
N GLY A 153 11.66 -10.50 -19.13
CA GLY A 153 12.86 -10.74 -18.34
C GLY A 153 14.04 -9.84 -18.73
N TYR A 154 14.13 -9.39 -19.98
CA TYR A 154 15.08 -8.36 -20.37
C TYR A 154 14.72 -7.00 -19.78
N LEU A 155 13.46 -6.56 -19.93
CA LEU A 155 13.00 -5.26 -19.44
C LEU A 155 13.09 -5.17 -17.91
N LEU A 156 12.66 -6.21 -17.20
CA LEU A 156 12.74 -6.29 -15.74
C LEU A 156 14.18 -6.19 -15.24
N ASN A 157 15.12 -6.81 -15.96
CA ASN A 157 16.54 -6.75 -15.63
C ASN A 157 17.10 -5.32 -15.75
N LEU A 158 16.61 -4.53 -16.72
CA LEU A 158 17.01 -3.13 -16.88
C LEU A 158 16.46 -2.23 -15.75
N THR A 159 15.25 -2.49 -15.29
CA THR A 159 14.58 -1.67 -14.27
C THR A 159 14.88 -2.13 -12.83
N GLN A 160 15.83 -3.05 -12.62
CA GLN A 160 16.12 -3.60 -11.29
C GLN A 160 16.66 -2.57 -10.28
N HIS A 161 17.18 -1.43 -10.74
CA HIS A 161 17.83 -0.44 -9.87
C HIS A 161 16.85 0.60 -9.29
N ASP A 162 15.62 0.70 -9.81
CA ASP A 162 14.57 1.63 -9.33
C ASP A 162 13.57 0.87 -8.45
N ARG A 163 13.95 0.51 -7.22
CA ARG A 163 13.13 -0.28 -6.28
C ARG A 163 12.80 0.51 -5.02
N ASP A 164 12.06 1.61 -5.15
CA ASP A 164 11.77 2.44 -3.97
C ASP A 164 10.90 1.72 -2.91
N PHE A 165 10.16 0.66 -3.27
CA PHE A 165 9.49 -0.28 -2.33
C PHE A 165 9.38 -1.75 -2.77
N ALA A 166 9.71 -2.02 -4.04
CA ALA A 166 9.39 -3.29 -4.68
C ALA A 166 10.53 -4.29 -4.50
N GLU A 167 10.31 -5.28 -3.66
CA GLU A 167 11.28 -6.32 -3.34
C GLU A 167 11.42 -7.32 -4.49
N ARG A 168 10.27 -7.77 -5.04
CA ARG A 168 10.19 -8.78 -6.10
C ARG A 168 9.22 -8.38 -7.19
N MET A 169 9.57 -8.61 -8.44
CA MET A 169 8.61 -8.75 -9.53
C MET A 169 8.75 -10.14 -10.16
N GLN A 170 7.61 -10.76 -10.43
CA GLN A 170 7.57 -12.11 -10.98
C GLN A 170 6.39 -12.29 -11.93
N TYR A 171 6.59 -13.11 -12.95
CA TYR A 171 5.52 -13.58 -13.83
C TYR A 171 5.41 -15.08 -13.72
N ILE A 172 4.19 -15.58 -13.45
CA ILE A 172 3.89 -17.00 -13.35
C ILE A 172 2.91 -17.38 -14.45
N SER A 173 3.36 -18.25 -15.34
CA SER A 173 2.58 -18.79 -16.44
C SER A 173 1.82 -20.04 -16.03
N ARG A 174 0.56 -20.17 -16.45
CA ARG A 174 -0.21 -21.41 -16.37
C ARG A 174 0.30 -22.49 -17.33
N SER A 175 1.15 -22.13 -18.29
CA SER A 175 1.85 -23.05 -19.19
C SER A 175 3.03 -23.75 -18.50
N GLY A 176 3.25 -23.56 -17.19
CA GLY A 176 4.22 -24.34 -16.42
C GLY A 176 5.62 -23.72 -16.35
N PHE A 177 5.72 -22.40 -16.35
CA PHE A 177 7.01 -21.71 -16.21
C PHE A 177 6.84 -20.35 -15.53
N PHE A 178 7.93 -19.77 -15.06
CA PHE A 178 7.90 -18.46 -14.44
C PHE A 178 9.24 -17.73 -14.54
N THR A 179 9.24 -16.43 -14.32
CA THR A 179 10.45 -15.62 -14.14
C THR A 179 10.30 -14.72 -12.92
N SER A 180 11.42 -14.40 -12.27
CA SER A 180 11.45 -13.61 -11.05
C SER A 180 12.71 -12.76 -11.01
N THR A 181 12.59 -11.54 -10.46
CA THR A 181 13.74 -10.68 -10.17
C THR A 181 14.56 -11.18 -8.97
N LEU A 182 13.99 -12.03 -8.12
CA LEU A 182 14.73 -12.72 -7.06
C LEU A 182 15.36 -14.01 -7.60
N PRO A 183 16.68 -14.22 -7.43
CA PRO A 183 17.38 -15.38 -7.95
C PRO A 183 17.05 -16.64 -7.15
N LEU A 184 16.43 -17.63 -7.80
CA LEU A 184 16.30 -18.99 -7.27
C LEU A 184 17.45 -19.84 -7.82
N ARG A 185 18.19 -20.53 -6.94
CA ARG A 185 19.39 -21.30 -7.32
C ARG A 185 19.20 -22.80 -7.28
N ASP A 186 18.23 -23.28 -6.51
CA ASP A 186 17.98 -24.71 -6.31
C ASP A 186 16.70 -25.17 -7.04
N GLU A 187 16.77 -26.31 -7.72
CA GLU A 187 15.63 -26.92 -8.41
C GLU A 187 14.48 -27.25 -7.45
N SER A 188 14.81 -27.66 -6.22
CA SER A 188 13.79 -27.96 -5.19
C SER A 188 13.00 -26.70 -4.81
N GLN A 189 13.68 -25.55 -4.73
CA GLN A 189 13.08 -24.26 -4.45
C GLN A 189 12.23 -23.77 -5.61
N VAL A 190 12.66 -24.02 -6.86
CA VAL A 190 11.89 -23.67 -8.07
C VAL A 190 10.53 -24.38 -8.09
N ILE A 191 10.50 -25.69 -7.84
CA ILE A 191 9.27 -26.47 -7.83
C ILE A 191 8.38 -26.04 -6.65
N THR A 192 8.97 -25.86 -5.47
CA THR A 192 8.25 -25.46 -4.26
C THR A 192 7.61 -24.08 -4.46
N HIS A 193 8.39 -23.09 -4.91
CA HIS A 193 7.92 -21.73 -5.17
C HIS A 193 6.78 -21.70 -6.18
N TYR A 194 6.94 -22.41 -7.31
CA TYR A 194 5.90 -22.46 -8.33
C TYR A 194 4.61 -23.12 -7.81
N SER A 195 4.72 -24.24 -7.09
CA SER A 195 3.55 -24.94 -6.54
C SER A 195 2.82 -24.11 -5.48
N GLN A 196 3.55 -23.41 -4.61
CA GLN A 196 2.99 -22.47 -3.62
C GLN A 196 2.29 -21.29 -4.30
N ALA A 197 2.86 -20.77 -5.37
CA ALA A 197 2.27 -19.64 -6.06
C ALA A 197 0.95 -20.01 -6.77
N LEU A 198 0.85 -21.22 -7.34
CA LEU A 198 -0.41 -21.70 -7.95
C LEU A 198 -1.55 -21.87 -6.95
N SER A 199 -1.26 -22.17 -5.69
CA SER A 199 -2.25 -22.27 -4.62
C SER A 199 -2.51 -20.94 -3.92
N ALA A 200 -1.68 -19.92 -4.15
CA ALA A 200 -1.80 -18.64 -3.48
C ALA A 200 -3.06 -17.86 -3.88
N PRO A 201 -3.72 -17.15 -2.94
CA PRO A 201 -4.90 -16.33 -3.23
C PRO A 201 -4.66 -15.23 -4.26
N TRP A 202 -3.48 -14.62 -4.31
CA TRP A 202 -3.12 -13.60 -5.29
C TRP A 202 -3.06 -14.15 -6.71
N PHE A 203 -2.86 -15.47 -6.87
CA PHE A 203 -2.89 -16.14 -8.17
C PHE A 203 -4.29 -16.66 -8.50
N THR A 204 -4.91 -17.41 -7.59
CA THR A 204 -6.20 -18.08 -7.83
C THR A 204 -7.39 -17.12 -7.95
N ARG A 205 -7.32 -15.94 -7.31
CA ARG A 205 -8.35 -14.89 -7.46
C ARG A 205 -8.32 -14.19 -8.83
N GLN A 206 -7.30 -14.43 -9.66
CA GLN A 206 -7.16 -13.81 -10.98
C GLN A 206 -7.98 -14.49 -12.08
N THR A 207 -8.66 -15.60 -11.77
CA THR A 207 -9.60 -16.24 -12.69
C THR A 207 -10.64 -15.25 -13.21
N GLN A 208 -11.13 -15.44 -14.45
CA GLN A 208 -12.13 -14.56 -15.07
C GLN A 208 -13.42 -14.41 -14.25
N ARG A 209 -13.77 -15.46 -13.51
CA ARG A 209 -14.92 -15.45 -12.61
C ARG A 209 -14.70 -14.53 -11.40
N ASN A 210 -13.52 -14.56 -10.80
CA ASN A 210 -13.23 -13.87 -9.54
C ASN A 210 -12.69 -12.44 -9.76
N ASN A 211 -12.06 -12.18 -10.90
CA ASN A 211 -11.59 -10.87 -11.32
C ASN A 211 -12.08 -10.52 -12.73
N PRO A 212 -13.38 -10.23 -12.92
CA PRO A 212 -13.92 -9.88 -14.24
C PRO A 212 -13.43 -8.52 -14.73
N GLY A 213 -13.13 -7.59 -13.81
CA GLY A 213 -12.64 -6.24 -14.14
C GLY A 213 -11.15 -6.18 -14.50
N ARG A 214 -10.41 -7.29 -14.38
CA ARG A 214 -8.96 -7.38 -14.65
C ARG A 214 -8.12 -6.33 -13.91
N GLY A 215 -8.61 -5.90 -12.75
CA GLY A 215 -7.95 -4.95 -11.87
C GLY A 215 -6.83 -5.60 -11.05
N VAL A 216 -6.08 -4.75 -10.34
CA VAL A 216 -5.06 -5.19 -9.39
C VAL A 216 -5.73 -5.86 -8.20
N ILE A 217 -5.23 -7.03 -7.82
CA ILE A 217 -5.60 -7.69 -6.56
C ILE A 217 -4.45 -7.55 -5.59
N TRP A 218 -4.77 -6.99 -4.43
CA TRP A 218 -3.86 -6.89 -3.29
C TRP A 218 -4.05 -8.10 -2.36
N GLN A 219 -2.94 -8.66 -1.90
CA GLN A 219 -2.88 -9.66 -0.85
C GLN A 219 -1.93 -9.20 0.24
N THR A 220 -2.44 -9.24 1.47
CA THR A 220 -1.70 -8.98 2.70
C THR A 220 -1.60 -10.32 3.45
N PHE A 221 -0.43 -10.59 4.04
CA PHE A 221 -0.27 -11.73 4.93
C PHE A 221 -0.41 -11.22 6.37
N PRO A 222 -1.42 -11.65 7.13
CA PRO A 222 -1.51 -11.28 8.53
C PRO A 222 -0.31 -11.82 9.31
N ASP A 223 0.07 -11.07 10.33
CA ASP A 223 1.27 -11.11 11.18
C ASP A 223 1.41 -12.39 12.05
N ASP A 224 1.04 -13.57 11.53
CA ASP A 224 0.91 -14.81 12.31
C ASP A 224 2.17 -15.68 12.32
N ASP A 225 3.24 -15.31 11.60
CA ASP A 225 4.52 -16.03 11.66
C ASP A 225 5.72 -15.09 11.81
N PRO A 226 6.17 -14.82 13.05
CA PRO A 226 7.34 -14.02 13.34
C PRO A 226 8.67 -14.62 12.84
N GLN A 227 8.66 -15.78 12.16
CA GLN A 227 9.84 -16.35 11.48
C GLN A 227 9.93 -16.01 9.98
N LEU A 228 8.92 -15.37 9.38
CA LEU A 228 9.02 -14.84 8.03
C LEU A 228 9.83 -13.54 8.09
N GLU A 229 11.13 -13.64 7.86
CA GLU A 229 12.11 -12.53 7.92
C GLU A 229 11.74 -11.31 7.06
N GLU A 230 10.84 -11.45 6.08
CA GLU A 230 10.36 -10.35 5.23
C GLU A 230 8.84 -10.49 4.99
N GLN A 231 8.02 -9.81 5.80
CA GLN A 231 6.59 -9.66 5.50
C GLN A 231 6.44 -8.81 4.23
N VAL A 232 5.68 -9.31 3.26
CA VAL A 232 5.46 -8.62 1.97
C VAL A 232 3.98 -8.40 1.70
N VAL A 233 3.67 -7.33 0.98
CA VAL A 233 2.35 -7.10 0.38
C VAL A 233 2.43 -7.45 -1.09
N THR A 234 1.60 -8.36 -1.57
CA THR A 234 1.62 -8.80 -2.98
C THR A 234 0.52 -8.08 -3.77
N ALA A 235 0.90 -7.28 -4.77
CA ALA A 235 0.01 -6.84 -5.83
C ALA A 235 0.09 -7.81 -7.02
N SER A 236 -1.05 -8.10 -7.65
CA SER A 236 -1.09 -9.02 -8.78
C SER A 236 -2.08 -8.59 -9.85
N ILE A 237 -1.74 -8.85 -11.11
CA ILE A 237 -2.59 -8.62 -12.28
C ILE A 237 -2.55 -9.81 -13.24
N PRO A 238 -3.68 -10.16 -13.88
CA PRO A 238 -3.73 -11.27 -14.82
C PRO A 238 -3.12 -10.85 -16.17
N LEU A 239 -2.49 -11.80 -16.86
CA LEU A 239 -2.20 -11.71 -18.28
C LEU A 239 -3.28 -12.47 -19.04
N ASP A 240 -4.12 -11.74 -19.78
CA ASP A 240 -5.08 -12.33 -20.71
C ASP A 240 -4.60 -12.14 -22.14
N PHE A 241 -4.73 -13.19 -22.97
CA PHE A 241 -4.43 -13.13 -24.39
C PHE A 241 -5.23 -14.18 -25.18
N ALA A 242 -5.69 -13.80 -26.37
CA ALA A 242 -6.55 -14.64 -27.23
C ALA A 242 -7.81 -15.16 -26.52
N GLY A 243 -8.37 -14.38 -25.58
CA GLY A 243 -9.56 -14.76 -24.81
C GLY A 243 -9.31 -15.71 -23.63
N TYR A 244 -8.05 -16.03 -23.34
CA TYR A 244 -7.67 -16.91 -22.24
C TYR A 244 -6.78 -16.20 -21.22
N TRP A 245 -7.02 -16.49 -19.94
CA TRP A 245 -6.11 -16.13 -18.85
C TRP A 245 -4.86 -17.01 -18.91
N ARG A 246 -3.69 -16.44 -19.20
CA ARG A 246 -2.43 -17.17 -19.38
C ARG A 246 -1.59 -17.28 -18.12
N GLY A 247 -1.60 -16.25 -17.29
CA GLY A 247 -0.72 -16.19 -16.14
C GLY A 247 -0.99 -14.95 -15.30
N VAL A 248 -0.10 -14.70 -14.35
CA VAL A 248 -0.21 -13.58 -13.41
C VAL A 248 1.15 -12.91 -13.29
N LEU A 249 1.15 -11.59 -13.47
CA LEU A 249 2.27 -10.74 -13.07
C LEU A 249 2.01 -10.28 -11.64
N ALA A 250 2.99 -10.47 -10.77
CA ALA A 250 2.92 -10.08 -9.38
C ALA A 250 4.14 -9.24 -8.97
N MET A 251 3.89 -8.32 -8.05
CA MET A 251 4.90 -7.49 -7.41
C MET A 251 4.73 -7.58 -5.90
N ASP A 252 5.83 -7.86 -5.21
CA ASP A 252 5.88 -7.88 -3.75
C ASP A 252 6.53 -6.59 -3.24
N PHE A 253 5.86 -5.95 -2.28
CA PHE A 253 6.32 -4.76 -1.59
C PHE A 253 6.82 -5.13 -0.21
N SER A 254 8.02 -4.65 0.16
CA SER A 254 8.57 -4.94 1.47
C SER A 254 7.86 -4.12 2.54
N VAL A 255 7.26 -4.78 3.53
CA VAL A 255 6.67 -4.08 4.69
C VAL A 255 7.76 -3.35 5.48
N SER A 256 9.00 -3.88 5.46
CA SER A 256 10.14 -3.25 6.12
C SER A 256 10.49 -1.89 5.53
N GLU A 257 10.45 -1.74 4.21
CA GLU A 257 10.73 -0.48 3.50
C GLU A 257 9.58 0.52 3.70
N ILE A 258 8.33 0.05 3.66
CA ILE A 258 7.15 0.84 4.01
C ILE A 258 7.27 1.38 5.44
N LYS A 259 7.69 0.54 6.39
CA LYS A 259 7.94 0.96 7.78
C LYS A 259 9.06 1.99 7.86
N ALA A 260 10.18 1.77 7.18
CA ALA A 260 11.29 2.73 7.14
C ALA A 260 10.85 4.10 6.59
N PHE A 261 9.99 4.11 5.56
CA PHE A 261 9.38 5.32 5.05
C PHE A 261 8.54 6.05 6.11
N LEU A 262 7.65 5.33 6.81
CA LEU A 262 6.82 5.92 7.87
C LEU A 262 7.67 6.47 9.04
N VAL A 263 8.75 5.78 9.41
CA VAL A 263 9.71 6.24 10.42
C VAL A 263 10.42 7.51 9.95
N SER A 264 10.88 7.55 8.71
CA SER A 264 11.56 8.72 8.12
C SER A 264 10.64 9.95 8.12
N ALA A 265 9.38 9.77 7.73
CA ALA A 265 8.36 10.81 7.74
C ALA A 265 8.13 11.42 9.13
N MET A 266 8.32 10.66 10.22
CA MET A 266 8.21 11.16 11.59
C MET A 266 9.39 12.03 12.05
N GLN A 267 10.60 11.86 11.48
CA GLN A 267 11.81 12.54 11.97
C GLN A 267 11.78 14.07 11.84
N GLY A 268 10.76 14.63 11.19
CA GLY A 268 10.45 16.07 11.14
C GLY A 268 10.02 16.73 12.47
N GLY A 269 10.14 16.05 13.61
CA GLY A 269 9.93 16.63 14.94
C GLY A 269 8.47 16.69 15.41
N GLN A 270 7.63 15.77 14.96
CA GLN A 270 6.21 15.70 15.31
C GLN A 270 5.94 14.53 16.28
N GLU A 271 5.26 14.79 17.39
CA GLU A 271 4.75 13.74 18.27
C GLU A 271 3.52 13.07 17.62
N GLY A 272 3.54 11.76 17.45
CA GLY A 272 2.45 10.99 16.83
C GLY A 272 2.89 9.60 16.36
N GLU A 273 1.95 8.75 15.95
CA GLU A 273 2.23 7.44 15.35
C GLU A 273 1.54 7.36 13.98
N TYR A 274 2.30 6.98 12.94
CA TYR A 274 1.76 6.67 11.62
C TYR A 274 1.53 5.18 11.50
N GLN A 275 0.30 4.80 11.16
CA GLN A 275 -0.13 3.42 11.01
C GLN A 275 -0.74 3.22 9.63
N LEU A 276 -0.32 2.16 8.94
CA LEU A 276 -0.87 1.75 7.66
C LEU A 276 -1.73 0.52 7.84
N TYR A 277 -2.95 0.55 7.31
CA TYR A 277 -3.92 -0.53 7.40
C TYR A 277 -4.29 -1.08 6.02
N ASP A 278 -4.66 -2.35 5.96
CA ASP A 278 -5.29 -2.94 4.78
C ASP A 278 -6.80 -2.62 4.71
N SER A 279 -7.45 -3.07 3.63
CA SER A 279 -8.89 -2.86 3.42
C SER A 279 -9.79 -3.54 4.47
N HIS A 280 -9.25 -4.51 5.22
CA HIS A 280 -9.94 -5.18 6.31
C HIS A 280 -9.58 -4.59 7.67
N LEU A 281 -8.84 -3.47 7.71
CA LEU A 281 -8.34 -2.80 8.90
C LEU A 281 -7.32 -3.63 9.69
N ASN A 282 -6.60 -4.54 9.04
CA ASN A 282 -5.42 -5.18 9.63
C ASN A 282 -4.23 -4.23 9.52
N LEU A 283 -3.47 -4.08 10.59
CA LEU A 283 -2.27 -3.26 10.60
C LEU A 283 -1.20 -3.91 9.71
N LEU A 284 -0.63 -3.13 8.79
CA LEU A 284 0.46 -3.54 7.90
C LEU A 284 1.81 -2.99 8.37
N ALA A 285 1.87 -1.72 8.76
CA ALA A 285 3.11 -1.10 9.22
C ALA A 285 2.82 0.02 10.22
N SER A 286 3.73 0.21 11.18
CA SER A 286 3.71 1.35 12.10
C SER A 286 5.09 1.99 12.18
N SER A 287 5.11 3.31 12.30
CA SER A 287 6.33 4.11 12.49
C SER A 287 6.95 3.97 13.89
N THR A 288 6.26 3.38 14.87
CA THR A 288 6.81 3.14 16.21
C THR A 288 7.38 1.72 16.32
N PRO A 289 8.65 1.54 16.74
CA PRO A 289 9.22 0.22 16.96
C PRO A 289 8.68 -0.40 18.27
N GLY A 290 7.87 -1.47 18.15
CA GLY A 290 7.38 -2.25 19.30
C GLY A 290 5.86 -2.47 19.28
N ASN A 291 5.27 -2.63 20.47
CA ASN A 291 3.81 -2.62 20.61
C ASN A 291 3.27 -1.25 20.19
N VAL A 292 2.37 -1.27 19.22
CA VAL A 292 1.51 -0.16 18.79
C VAL A 292 0.99 0.58 20.03
N LEU A 293 1.25 1.88 20.14
CA LEU A 293 0.91 2.63 21.37
C LEU A 293 -0.61 2.68 21.57
N THR A 294 -1.35 2.68 20.47
CA THR A 294 -2.82 2.63 20.43
C THR A 294 -3.27 1.93 19.14
N LEU A 295 -3.79 0.71 19.26
CA LEU A 295 -4.58 0.10 18.19
C LEU A 295 -5.92 0.83 18.06
N LEU A 296 -6.43 0.97 16.83
CA LEU A 296 -7.79 1.46 16.57
C LEU A 296 -8.79 0.72 17.45
N SER A 297 -9.57 1.47 18.24
CA SER A 297 -10.66 0.89 19.02
C SER A 297 -11.74 0.31 18.09
N PRO A 298 -12.54 -0.68 18.55
CA PRO A 298 -13.60 -1.27 17.74
C PRO A 298 -14.59 -0.23 17.17
N ARG A 299 -14.81 0.87 17.90
CA ARG A 299 -15.66 1.99 17.48
C ARG A 299 -15.03 2.79 16.34
N GLU A 300 -13.72 2.99 16.39
CA GLU A 300 -12.99 3.70 15.33
C GLU A 300 -12.90 2.85 14.06
N GLN A 301 -12.71 1.55 14.20
CA GLN A 301 -12.78 0.60 13.08
C GLN A 301 -14.16 0.60 12.42
N GLU A 302 -15.24 0.63 13.21
CA GLU A 302 -16.61 0.68 12.67
C GLU A 302 -16.87 1.99 11.90
N LEU A 303 -16.39 3.13 12.41
CA LEU A 303 -16.55 4.40 11.71
C LEU A 303 -15.68 4.49 10.44
N LEU A 304 -14.46 3.94 10.46
CA LEU A 304 -13.57 3.88 9.29
C LEU A 304 -14.13 2.94 8.22
N SER A 305 -14.60 1.75 8.59
CA SER A 305 -15.22 0.80 7.65
C SER A 305 -16.42 1.41 6.93
N ARG A 306 -17.24 2.20 7.62
CA ARG A 306 -18.36 2.95 7.00
C ARG A 306 -17.88 4.03 6.03
N ALA A 307 -16.78 4.70 6.31
CA ALA A 307 -16.18 5.68 5.41
C ALA A 307 -15.59 5.02 4.14
N PHE A 308 -14.97 3.84 4.29
CA PHE A 308 -14.38 3.09 3.16
C PHE A 308 -15.41 2.54 2.16
N VAL A 309 -16.64 2.22 2.59
CA VAL A 309 -17.72 1.73 1.69
C VAL A 309 -18.08 2.75 0.60
N HIS A 310 -17.80 4.04 0.81
CA HIS A 310 -18.10 5.11 -0.14
C HIS A 310 -16.91 5.59 -0.98
N ASP A 311 -15.68 5.13 -0.70
CA ASP A 311 -14.47 5.58 -1.42
C ASP A 311 -13.58 4.38 -1.80
N ASN A 312 -13.80 3.84 -3.00
CA ASN A 312 -13.16 2.62 -3.53
C ASN A 312 -11.74 2.84 -4.07
N ARG A 313 -11.11 3.96 -3.71
CA ARG A 313 -9.71 4.26 -4.05
C ARG A 313 -8.94 4.20 -2.75
N GLY A 314 -7.89 3.39 -2.67
CA GLY A 314 -7.04 3.27 -1.49
C GLY A 314 -6.49 4.64 -1.10
N ARG A 315 -7.22 5.35 -0.25
CA ARG A 315 -6.81 6.61 0.38
C ARG A 315 -6.45 6.31 1.81
N ALA A 316 -5.35 6.87 2.27
CA ALA A 316 -5.03 6.88 3.69
C ALA A 316 -6.13 7.67 4.42
N ALA A 317 -6.89 6.99 5.27
CA ALA A 317 -7.83 7.62 6.17
C ALA A 317 -7.09 7.96 7.46
N SER A 318 -6.97 9.26 7.76
CA SER A 318 -6.57 9.71 9.10
C SER A 318 -7.68 9.38 10.10
N ALA A 319 -7.33 9.02 11.34
CA ALA A 319 -8.28 8.84 12.44
C ALA A 319 -9.23 10.03 12.67
N ASP A 320 -8.93 11.21 12.12
CA ASP A 320 -9.77 12.41 12.18
C ASP A 320 -10.95 12.46 11.19
N ALA A 321 -11.02 11.56 10.20
CA ALA A 321 -12.24 11.39 9.40
C ALA A 321 -13.42 10.93 10.28
N LEU A 322 -13.11 10.37 11.46
CA LEU A 322 -14.07 9.94 12.46
C LEU A 322 -14.62 11.09 13.31
N TYR A 323 -13.85 12.17 13.48
CA TYR A 323 -14.31 13.33 14.24
C TYR A 323 -15.31 14.17 13.44
N GLN A 324 -15.16 14.25 12.11
CA GLN A 324 -16.14 14.93 11.26
C GLN A 324 -17.46 14.15 11.11
N LEU A 325 -17.42 12.82 11.03
CA LEU A 325 -18.63 11.99 11.03
C LEU A 325 -19.40 12.05 12.36
N GLY A 326 -18.72 12.36 13.48
CA GLY A 326 -19.34 12.59 14.78
C GLY A 326 -19.97 13.98 14.94
N GLN A 327 -19.53 14.99 14.19
CA GLN A 327 -20.09 16.35 14.24
C GLN A 327 -21.25 16.57 13.26
N THR A 328 -21.37 15.75 12.20
CA THR A 328 -22.51 15.83 11.26
C THR A 328 -23.80 15.15 11.75
N ALA A 329 -23.83 14.65 12.99
CA ALA A 329 -25.01 14.04 13.62
C ALA A 329 -25.50 14.84 14.85
N GLN A 330 -25.40 16.17 14.81
CA GLN A 330 -26.16 17.05 15.70
C GLN A 330 -27.04 17.99 14.88
N PHE A 331 -28.21 17.47 14.52
CA PHE A 331 -29.48 18.17 14.66
C PHE A 331 -30.44 17.29 15.46
#